data_AF-A0A521GPY0-F1
#
_entry.id   AF-A0A521GPY0-F1
#
_cell.length_a   1.000
_cell.length_b   1.000
_cell.length_c   1.000
_cell.angle_alpha   90.00
_cell.angle_beta   90.00
_cell.angle_gamma   90.00
#
_symmetry.space_group_name_H-M   'P 1'
#
loop_
_entity.id
_entity.type
_entity.pdbx_description
1 polymer ?
#
loop_
_entity_poly.entity_id
_entity_poly.type
_entity_poly.pdbx_seq_one_letter_code
_entity_poly.pdbx_strand_id
1 'polypeptide(L)'
;MIIEPYVWHKTHIQKIDRLNADTIAIRIERPEGYSFSAGQYAITRTYLSPEKFLVRQYSFSSPPSVKWLEFTVQKEPGGEVSTWLFEHAAPGDMMEISQSYGHFVFEETSRPMLFIAGRVGLAPFMSYLREAPHSDIHILYSVEKPEQVCYWEEIAPLTTLITTATQPRIDQQFLVPHLTHHPIVYICGSRQFSEAMQAHLSQLGVLPRDIKRELFTL
;
A
#
# COMPACT_ATOMS: atom_id res chain seq x y z
N MET A 1 14.34 10.45 16.37
CA MET A 1 15.66 9.78 16.43
C MET A 1 15.39 8.30 16.58
N ILE A 2 15.37 7.55 15.48
CA ILE A 2 15.11 6.10 15.52
C ILE A 2 16.49 5.44 15.46
N ILE A 3 16.98 5.00 16.63
CA ILE A 3 18.21 4.24 16.77
C ILE A 3 17.81 2.87 17.33
N GLU A 4 17.52 1.94 16.43
CA GLU A 4 17.73 0.51 16.67
C GLU A 4 18.57 0.00 15.49
N PRO A 5 19.49 -0.95 15.68
CA PRO A 5 20.38 -1.36 14.60
C PRO A 5 19.58 -2.24 13.63
N TYR A 6 18.90 -1.60 12.68
CA TYR A 6 18.39 -2.30 11.51
C TYR A 6 19.54 -3.07 10.86
N VAL A 7 19.31 -4.34 10.57
CA VAL A 7 20.17 -5.06 9.62
C VAL A 7 19.79 -4.53 8.24
N TRP A 8 20.68 -3.73 7.67
CA TRP A 8 20.48 -3.15 6.35
C TRP A 8 20.89 -4.15 5.28
N HIS A 9 19.94 -4.48 4.41
CA HIS A 9 20.20 -5.21 3.18
C HIS A 9 20.41 -4.21 2.06
N LYS A 10 21.62 -4.19 1.50
CA LYS A 10 21.92 -3.44 0.29
C LYS A 10 21.23 -4.10 -0.90
N THR A 11 20.61 -3.29 -1.72
CA THR A 11 19.92 -3.72 -2.94
C THR A 11 20.01 -2.61 -3.98
N HIS A 12 19.58 -2.91 -5.19
CA HIS A 12 19.56 -1.98 -6.31
C HIS A 12 18.18 -1.92 -6.93
N ILE A 13 17.81 -0.74 -7.41
CA ILE A 13 16.63 -0.57 -8.26
C ILE A 13 16.87 -1.37 -9.55
N GLN A 14 15.99 -2.32 -9.83
CA GLN A 14 15.99 -3.09 -11.06
C GLN A 14 15.12 -2.42 -12.13
N LYS A 15 14.00 -1.83 -11.71
CA LYS A 15 13.03 -1.23 -12.62
C LYS A 15 12.22 -0.14 -11.93
N ILE A 16 11.85 0.89 -12.70
CA ILE A 16 10.89 1.91 -12.27
C ILE A 16 9.82 2.01 -13.37
N ASP A 17 8.57 1.77 -12.98
CA ASP A 17 7.41 1.93 -13.86
C ASP A 17 6.62 3.16 -13.44
N ARG A 18 6.34 4.08 -14.38
CA ARG A 18 5.43 5.20 -14.14
C ARG A 18 4.00 4.71 -14.24
N LEU A 19 3.30 4.68 -13.11
CA LEU A 19 1.88 4.28 -13.07
C LEU A 19 0.97 5.41 -13.53
N ASN A 20 1.31 6.64 -13.14
CA ASN A 20 0.63 7.86 -13.56
C ASN A 20 1.53 9.10 -13.35
N ALA A 21 0.94 10.30 -13.37
CA ALA A 21 1.66 11.57 -13.28
C ALA A 21 2.31 11.87 -11.92
N ASP A 22 1.97 11.13 -10.87
CA ASP A 22 2.54 11.32 -9.53
C ASP A 22 2.91 10.02 -8.79
N THR A 23 2.72 8.86 -9.41
CA THR A 23 2.96 7.57 -8.75
C THR A 23 3.84 6.66 -9.62
N ILE A 24 4.81 6.02 -8.98
CA ILE A 24 5.70 5.01 -9.58
C ILE A 24 5.64 3.68 -8.82
N ALA A 25 5.91 2.59 -9.53
CA ALA A 25 6.26 1.31 -8.95
C ALA A 25 7.76 1.11 -9.06
N ILE A 26 8.44 0.86 -7.94
CA ILE A 26 9.89 0.65 -7.88
C ILE A 26 10.13 -0.81 -7.56
N ARG A 27 10.74 -1.53 -8.49
CA ARG A 27 11.21 -2.89 -8.28
C ARG A 27 12.67 -2.88 -7.88
N ILE A 28 12.99 -3.56 -6.80
CA ILE A 28 14.35 -3.79 -6.32
C ILE A 28 14.66 -5.29 -6.31
N GLU A 29 15.94 -5.63 -6.31
CA GLU A 29 16.38 -6.99 -6.08
C GLU A 29 15.98 -7.44 -4.66
N ARG A 30 15.43 -8.66 -4.54
CA ARG A 30 15.12 -9.23 -3.22
C ARG A 30 16.40 -9.77 -2.60
N PRO A 31 16.82 -9.27 -1.42
CA PRO A 31 18.01 -9.80 -0.75
C PRO A 31 17.86 -11.29 -0.46
N GLU A 32 18.97 -12.02 -0.46
CA GLU A 32 18.98 -13.44 -0.15
C GLU A 32 18.41 -13.71 1.25
N GLY A 33 17.53 -14.71 1.36
CA GLY A 33 16.87 -15.06 2.62
C GLY A 33 15.83 -14.05 3.11
N TYR A 34 15.56 -12.97 2.37
CA TYR A 34 14.57 -11.97 2.78
C TYR A 34 13.15 -12.55 2.70
N SER A 35 12.39 -12.51 3.79
CA SER A 35 11.00 -12.99 3.87
C SER A 35 10.08 -11.91 4.41
N PHE A 36 8.85 -11.86 3.91
CA PHE A 36 7.79 -10.99 4.40
C PHE A 36 6.43 -11.65 4.15
N SER A 37 5.39 -11.17 4.84
CA SER A 37 3.99 -11.53 4.57
C SER A 37 3.30 -10.40 3.83
N ALA A 38 2.33 -10.72 2.96
CA ALA A 38 1.55 -9.69 2.26
C ALA A 38 0.91 -8.72 3.27
N GLY A 39 1.01 -7.42 2.96
CA GLY A 39 0.56 -6.34 3.83
C GLY A 39 1.65 -5.72 4.72
N GLN A 40 2.80 -6.39 4.87
CA GLN A 40 3.96 -5.81 5.57
C GLN A 40 4.66 -4.72 4.76
N TYR A 41 5.54 -3.98 5.44
CA TYR A 41 6.38 -2.93 4.86
C TYR A 41 7.85 -3.14 5.22
N ALA A 42 8.74 -2.47 4.49
CA ALA A 42 10.13 -2.28 4.89
C ALA A 42 10.39 -0.82 5.24
N ILE A 43 11.38 -0.58 6.10
CA ILE A 43 12.00 0.73 6.19
C ILE A 43 13.07 0.78 5.11
N THR A 44 12.93 1.74 4.20
CA THR A 44 13.87 1.98 3.11
C THR A 44 14.76 3.14 3.46
N ARG A 45 16.06 3.02 3.20
CA ARG A 45 17.01 4.12 3.18
C ARG A 45 17.33 4.47 1.73
N THR A 46 16.94 5.68 1.34
CA THR A 46 17.16 6.20 -0.01
C THR A 46 18.25 7.27 0.04
N TYR A 47 19.25 7.12 -0.81
CA TYR A 47 20.37 8.05 -0.94
C TYR A 47 20.02 9.12 -1.99
N LEU A 48 19.86 10.36 -1.57
CA LEU A 48 19.64 11.51 -2.46
C LEU A 48 20.95 12.06 -3.03
N SER A 49 22.06 11.79 -2.34
CA SER A 49 23.43 12.03 -2.76
C SER A 49 24.37 11.08 -1.98
N PRO A 50 25.68 11.02 -2.28
CA PRO A 50 26.62 10.19 -1.53
C PRO A 50 26.66 10.48 0.00
N GLU A 51 26.34 11.72 0.40
CA GLU A 51 26.40 12.17 1.80
C GLU A 51 25.02 12.33 2.45
N LYS A 52 23.93 12.26 1.66
CA LYS A 52 22.57 12.50 2.14
C LYS A 52 21.67 11.32 1.85
N PHE A 53 21.14 10.73 2.92
CA PHE A 53 20.08 9.74 2.83
C PHE A 53 18.92 10.09 3.78
N LEU A 54 17.75 9.55 3.47
CA LEU A 54 16.56 9.66 4.30
C LEU A 54 15.89 8.28 4.39
N VAL A 55 15.18 8.05 5.48
CA VAL A 55 14.43 6.80 5.72
C VAL A 55 12.94 7.00 5.55
N ARG A 56 12.26 6.05 4.92
CA ARG A 56 10.80 6.01 4.76
C ARG A 56 10.29 4.59 4.95
N GLN A 57 9.00 4.45 5.23
CA GLN A 57 8.33 3.16 5.26
C GLN A 57 7.57 2.98 3.95
N TYR A 58 7.76 1.84 3.29
CA TYR A 58 6.99 1.50 2.10
C TYR A 58 6.44 0.08 2.23
N SER A 59 5.12 -0.05 2.10
CA SER A 59 4.45 -1.35 2.03
C SER A 59 4.88 -2.08 0.77
N PHE A 60 5.07 -3.39 0.87
CA PHE A 60 5.27 -4.21 -0.31
C PHE A 60 4.00 -4.22 -1.16
N SER A 61 4.18 -4.07 -2.47
CA SER A 61 3.15 -4.27 -3.50
C SER A 61 3.42 -5.53 -4.34
N SER A 62 4.63 -6.09 -4.28
CA SER A 62 4.94 -7.43 -4.78
C SER A 62 4.37 -8.52 -3.87
N PRO A 63 3.95 -9.68 -4.40
CA PRO A 63 3.58 -10.82 -3.56
C PRO A 63 4.81 -11.48 -2.90
N PRO A 64 4.67 -12.15 -1.73
CA PRO A 64 5.77 -12.87 -1.07
C PRO A 64 6.41 -13.99 -1.89
N SER A 65 5.72 -14.53 -2.89
CA SER A 65 6.18 -15.65 -3.73
C SER A 65 7.24 -15.29 -4.79
N VAL A 66 7.47 -14.01 -5.09
CA VAL A 66 8.39 -13.60 -6.19
C VAL A 66 9.81 -13.23 -5.71
N LYS A 67 10.78 -13.29 -6.64
CA LYS A 67 12.22 -13.05 -6.38
C LYS A 67 12.66 -11.57 -6.44
N TRP A 68 11.70 -10.65 -6.43
CA TRP A 68 11.93 -9.21 -6.42
C TRP A 68 10.97 -8.57 -5.42
N LEU A 69 11.31 -7.37 -4.94
CA LEU A 69 10.41 -6.59 -4.09
C LEU A 69 9.94 -5.37 -4.88
N GLU A 70 8.70 -4.96 -4.69
CA GLU A 70 8.15 -3.77 -5.34
C GLU A 70 7.44 -2.87 -4.34
N PHE A 71 7.73 -1.58 -4.43
CA PHE A 71 7.08 -0.53 -3.64
C PHE A 71 6.31 0.40 -4.56
N THR A 72 5.08 0.76 -4.18
CA THR A 72 4.30 1.80 -4.86
C THR A 72 4.51 3.12 -4.15
N VAL A 73 5.06 4.10 -4.84
CA VAL A 73 5.47 5.39 -4.24
C VAL A 73 4.74 6.53 -4.93
N GLN A 74 3.94 7.27 -4.14
CA GLN A 74 3.36 8.55 -4.55
C GLN A 74 4.38 9.66 -4.29
N LYS A 75 4.57 10.54 -5.27
CA LYS A 75 5.25 11.82 -5.13
C LYS A 75 4.39 12.74 -4.26
N GLU A 76 4.88 12.99 -3.06
CA GLU A 76 4.21 13.86 -2.09
C GLU A 76 4.74 15.29 -2.23
N PRO A 77 3.87 16.31 -2.31
CA PRO A 77 4.30 17.71 -2.33
C PRO A 77 5.23 18.03 -1.14
N GLY A 78 6.45 18.50 -1.44
CA GLY A 78 7.47 18.78 -0.41
C GLY A 78 8.19 17.53 0.15
N GLY A 79 7.83 16.33 -0.30
CA GLY A 79 8.48 15.08 0.10
C GLY A 79 9.81 14.88 -0.63
N GLU A 80 10.93 14.98 0.09
CA GLU A 80 12.27 14.84 -0.50
C GLU A 80 12.50 13.46 -1.12
N VAL A 81 12.21 12.38 -0.39
CA VAL A 81 12.45 11.00 -0.84
C VAL A 81 11.55 10.63 -2.02
N SER A 82 10.25 10.90 -1.91
CA SER A 82 9.31 10.54 -2.98
C SER A 82 9.52 11.38 -4.24
N THR A 83 9.91 12.65 -4.10
CA THR A 83 10.31 13.49 -5.26
C THR A 83 11.57 12.95 -5.92
N TRP A 84 12.59 12.59 -5.13
CA TRP A 84 13.82 12.03 -5.67
C TRP A 84 13.57 10.70 -6.40
N LEU A 85 12.81 9.79 -5.78
CA LEU A 85 12.45 8.52 -6.40
C LEU A 85 11.65 8.72 -7.69
N PHE A 86 10.75 9.71 -7.74
CA PHE A 86 9.92 9.97 -8.91
C PHE A 86 10.65 10.66 -10.07
N GLU A 87 11.59 11.56 -9.77
CA GLU A 87 12.21 12.44 -10.78
C GLU A 87 13.63 12.02 -11.17
N HIS A 88 14.37 11.39 -10.25
CA HIS A 88 15.82 11.20 -10.40
C HIS A 88 16.26 9.73 -10.35
N ALA A 89 15.53 8.87 -9.64
CA ALA A 89 15.94 7.48 -9.52
C ALA A 89 15.98 6.75 -10.87
N ALA A 90 16.94 5.86 -11.01
CA ALA A 90 17.16 5.02 -12.19
C ALA A 90 17.52 3.58 -11.79
N PRO A 91 17.31 2.60 -12.69
CA PRO A 91 17.88 1.27 -12.51
C PRO A 91 19.38 1.31 -12.24
N GLY A 92 19.84 0.54 -11.26
CA GLY A 92 21.21 0.52 -10.75
C GLY A 92 21.42 1.35 -9.48
N ASP A 93 20.56 2.33 -9.20
CA ASP A 93 20.67 3.13 -7.98
C ASP A 93 20.57 2.25 -6.74
N MET A 94 21.43 2.52 -5.77
CA MET A 94 21.51 1.77 -4.53
C MET A 94 20.42 2.23 -3.55
N MET A 95 19.78 1.25 -2.93
CA MET A 95 18.90 1.44 -1.79
C MET A 95 19.30 0.46 -0.68
N GLU A 96 18.96 0.79 0.55
CA GLU A 96 19.01 -0.20 1.63
C GLU A 96 17.60 -0.42 2.18
N ILE A 97 17.30 -1.65 2.56
CA ILE A 97 16.05 -1.99 3.24
C ILE A 97 16.36 -2.69 4.57
N SER A 98 15.56 -2.42 5.59
CA SER A 98 15.54 -3.21 6.82
C SER A 98 14.88 -4.57 6.57
N GLN A 99 14.81 -5.44 7.57
CA GLN A 99 13.83 -6.53 7.60
C GLN A 99 12.38 -6.02 7.46
N SER A 100 11.44 -6.92 7.17
CA SER A 100 10.01 -6.59 7.07
C SER A 100 9.39 -6.31 8.44
N TYR A 101 8.48 -5.34 8.49
CA TYR A 101 7.74 -4.92 9.67
C TYR A 101 6.23 -4.82 9.37
N GLY A 102 5.44 -4.67 10.43
CA GLY A 102 4.00 -4.48 10.36
C GLY A 102 3.22 -5.72 10.75
N HIS A 103 2.07 -5.47 11.36
CA HIS A 103 1.09 -6.49 11.78
C HIS A 103 -0.16 -6.48 10.89
N PHE A 104 -0.20 -5.60 9.89
CA PHE A 104 -1.23 -5.60 8.86
C PHE A 104 -0.98 -6.74 7.89
N VAL A 105 -1.45 -7.91 8.27
CA VAL A 105 -1.37 -9.15 7.49
C VAL A 105 -2.76 -9.72 7.27
N PHE A 106 -2.92 -10.43 6.17
CA PHE A 106 -4.21 -10.98 5.74
C PHE A 106 -4.47 -12.32 6.40
N GLU A 107 -5.72 -12.56 6.80
CA GLU A 107 -6.13 -13.82 7.43
C GLU A 107 -6.41 -14.86 6.35
N GLU A 108 -5.91 -16.09 6.52
CA GLU A 108 -6.34 -17.22 5.70
C GLU A 108 -7.76 -17.61 6.13
N THR A 109 -8.74 -17.28 5.30
CA THR A 109 -10.16 -17.42 5.65
C THR A 109 -11.01 -17.65 4.41
N SER A 110 -12.13 -18.33 4.59
CA SER A 110 -13.18 -18.43 3.57
C SER A 110 -14.21 -17.29 3.65
N ARG A 111 -14.07 -16.37 4.62
CA ARG A 111 -14.92 -15.19 4.74
C ARG A 111 -14.59 -14.20 3.63
N PRO A 112 -15.59 -13.48 3.07
CA PRO A 112 -15.32 -12.40 2.15
C PRO A 112 -14.44 -11.32 2.80
N MET A 113 -13.62 -10.66 2.00
CA MET A 113 -12.78 -9.55 2.43
C MET A 113 -13.19 -8.26 1.70
N LEU A 114 -13.26 -7.17 2.46
CA LEU A 114 -13.49 -5.83 1.93
C LEU A 114 -12.24 -5.00 2.10
N PHE A 115 -11.60 -4.63 0.99
CA PHE A 115 -10.43 -3.76 0.99
C PHE A 115 -10.87 -2.32 0.72
N ILE A 116 -10.53 -1.41 1.63
CA ILE A 116 -10.86 0.01 1.51
C ILE A 116 -9.54 0.78 1.38
N ALA A 117 -9.25 1.21 0.15
CA ALA A 117 -7.97 1.83 -0.21
C ALA A 117 -8.14 3.31 -0.52
N GLY A 118 -7.29 4.14 0.08
CA GLY A 118 -7.13 5.55 -0.33
C GLY A 118 -5.82 5.73 -1.10
N ARG A 119 -5.87 6.13 -2.38
CA ARG A 119 -4.67 6.43 -3.20
C ARG A 119 -3.64 5.30 -3.18
N VAL A 120 -2.40 5.55 -2.77
CA VAL A 120 -1.36 4.50 -2.70
C VAL A 120 -1.53 3.53 -1.53
N GLY A 121 -2.53 3.72 -0.67
CA GLY A 121 -2.98 2.70 0.30
C GLY A 121 -3.41 1.38 -0.35
N LEU A 122 -3.55 1.34 -1.68
CA LEU A 122 -3.74 0.11 -2.45
C LEU A 122 -2.51 -0.83 -2.40
N ALA A 123 -1.31 -0.32 -2.15
CA ALA A 123 -0.05 -1.09 -2.23
C ALA A 123 -0.07 -2.42 -1.45
N PRO A 124 -0.38 -2.47 -0.14
CA PRO A 124 -0.44 -3.73 0.60
C PRO A 124 -1.51 -4.69 0.07
N PHE A 125 -2.60 -4.18 -0.51
CA PHE A 125 -3.62 -5.02 -1.14
C PHE A 125 -3.13 -5.66 -2.43
N MET A 126 -2.34 -4.95 -3.24
CA MET A 126 -1.71 -5.54 -4.44
C MET A 126 -0.81 -6.72 -4.09
N SER A 127 -0.05 -6.62 -2.99
CA SER A 127 0.79 -7.72 -2.51
C SER A 127 -0.04 -8.97 -2.23
N TYR A 128 -1.21 -8.83 -1.60
CA TYR A 128 -2.09 -9.96 -1.30
C TYR A 128 -2.85 -10.47 -2.52
N LEU A 129 -3.42 -9.58 -3.35
CA LEU A 129 -4.17 -9.96 -4.55
C LEU A 129 -3.32 -10.79 -5.52
N ARG A 130 -2.04 -10.46 -5.65
CA ARG A 130 -1.09 -11.18 -6.50
C ARG A 130 -0.64 -12.51 -5.90
N GLU A 131 -0.77 -12.69 -4.58
CA GLU A 131 -0.47 -13.96 -3.87
C GLU A 131 -1.68 -14.90 -3.83
N ALA A 132 -2.89 -14.35 -3.63
CA ALA A 132 -4.14 -15.08 -3.44
C ALA A 132 -5.25 -14.60 -4.41
N PRO A 133 -5.10 -14.81 -5.73
CA PRO A 133 -6.00 -14.26 -6.76
C PRO A 133 -7.41 -14.88 -6.77
N HIS A 134 -7.65 -15.93 -5.99
CA HIS A 134 -8.92 -16.66 -5.93
C HIS A 134 -9.76 -16.35 -4.67
N SER A 135 -9.27 -15.47 -3.79
CA SER A 135 -9.99 -15.06 -2.59
C SER A 135 -11.22 -14.21 -2.94
N ASP A 136 -12.30 -14.35 -2.16
CA ASP A 136 -13.49 -13.51 -2.29
C ASP A 136 -13.20 -12.11 -1.74
N ILE A 137 -12.84 -11.19 -2.64
CA ILE A 137 -12.38 -9.83 -2.32
C ILE A 137 -13.21 -8.82 -3.11
N HIS A 138 -13.66 -7.78 -2.42
CA HIS A 138 -14.13 -6.55 -3.05
C HIS A 138 -13.30 -5.36 -2.61
N ILE A 139 -13.02 -4.44 -3.54
CA ILE A 139 -12.19 -3.26 -3.30
C ILE A 139 -13.04 -2.00 -3.44
N LEU A 140 -13.04 -1.16 -2.41
CA LEU A 140 -13.48 0.23 -2.48
C LEU A 140 -12.24 1.10 -2.66
N TYR A 141 -12.00 1.55 -3.88
CA TYR A 141 -10.82 2.33 -4.20
C TYR A 141 -11.16 3.82 -4.32
N SER A 142 -10.70 4.62 -3.36
CA SER A 142 -10.93 6.07 -3.34
C SER A 142 -9.71 6.84 -3.83
N VAL A 143 -9.93 7.64 -4.87
CA VAL A 143 -8.97 8.60 -5.42
C VAL A 143 -9.66 9.96 -5.58
N GLU A 144 -8.89 11.04 -5.70
CA GLU A 144 -9.47 12.35 -5.98
C GLU A 144 -9.91 12.46 -7.44
N LYS A 145 -9.05 12.01 -8.36
CA LYS A 145 -9.26 12.08 -9.82
C LYS A 145 -8.96 10.74 -10.49
N PRO A 146 -9.62 10.38 -11.62
CA PRO A 146 -9.42 9.08 -12.25
C PRO A 146 -7.98 8.81 -12.72
N GLU A 147 -7.23 9.86 -13.06
CA GLU A 147 -5.82 9.76 -13.51
C GLU A 147 -4.89 9.27 -12.41
N GLN A 148 -5.36 9.25 -11.16
CA GLN A 148 -4.61 8.78 -9.98
C GLN A 148 -4.74 7.27 -9.75
N VAL A 149 -5.61 6.58 -10.50
CA VAL A 149 -5.82 5.14 -10.36
C VAL A 149 -4.53 4.40 -10.71
N CYS A 150 -4.15 3.44 -9.87
CA CYS A 150 -3.02 2.54 -10.09
C CYS A 150 -3.52 1.11 -10.33
N TYR A 151 -2.78 0.33 -11.13
CA TYR A 151 -3.01 -1.11 -11.35
C TYR A 151 -4.42 -1.49 -11.84
N TRP A 152 -5.09 -0.61 -12.59
CA TRP A 152 -6.49 -0.80 -12.99
C TRP A 152 -6.75 -2.12 -13.70
N GLU A 153 -5.84 -2.53 -14.60
CA GLU A 153 -5.97 -3.78 -15.35
C GLU A 153 -6.04 -5.02 -14.44
N GLU A 154 -5.42 -4.97 -13.26
CA GLU A 154 -5.41 -6.07 -12.29
C GLU A 154 -6.65 -6.05 -11.39
N ILE A 155 -7.14 -4.87 -11.02
CA ILE A 155 -8.15 -4.72 -9.96
C ILE A 155 -9.56 -4.46 -10.47
N ALA A 156 -9.72 -4.02 -11.73
CA ALA A 156 -11.01 -3.58 -12.28
C ALA A 156 -12.17 -4.56 -12.02
N PRO A 157 -12.02 -5.90 -12.17
CA PRO A 157 -13.13 -6.83 -11.97
C PRO A 157 -13.66 -6.89 -10.53
N LEU A 158 -12.86 -6.47 -9.55
CA LEU A 158 -13.17 -6.59 -8.12
C LEU A 158 -13.39 -5.22 -7.46
N THR A 159 -13.35 -4.13 -8.23
CA THR A 159 -13.25 -2.77 -7.67
C THR A 159 -14.47 -1.91 -7.96
N THR A 160 -14.99 -1.29 -6.89
CA THR A 160 -15.79 -0.07 -6.98
C THR A 160 -14.85 1.14 -6.85
N LEU A 161 -14.78 1.97 -7.89
CA LEU A 161 -13.94 3.18 -7.92
C LEU A 161 -14.75 4.41 -7.46
N ILE A 162 -14.19 5.16 -6.51
CA ILE A 162 -14.78 6.39 -5.97
C ILE A 162 -13.84 7.56 -6.29
N THR A 163 -14.33 8.49 -7.13
CA THR A 163 -13.61 9.70 -7.54
C THR A 163 -14.13 10.92 -6.78
N THR A 164 -13.43 11.35 -5.73
CA THR A 164 -13.98 12.36 -4.80
C THR A 164 -14.05 13.78 -5.36
N ALA A 165 -13.45 14.05 -6.53
CA ALA A 165 -13.65 15.32 -7.23
C ALA A 165 -15.07 15.45 -7.85
N THR A 166 -15.74 14.32 -8.10
CA THR A 166 -17.04 14.29 -8.78
C THR A 166 -18.12 13.51 -8.03
N GLN A 167 -17.73 12.75 -7.00
CA GLN A 167 -18.63 11.94 -6.18
C GLN A 167 -18.46 12.29 -4.69
N PRO A 168 -19.50 12.07 -3.86
CA PRO A 168 -19.36 12.12 -2.41
C PRO A 168 -18.26 11.19 -1.91
N ARG A 169 -17.64 11.54 -0.78
CA ARG A 169 -16.73 10.63 -0.07
C ARG A 169 -17.54 9.46 0.51
N ILE A 170 -16.86 8.33 0.70
CA ILE A 170 -17.45 7.15 1.35
C ILE A 170 -17.99 7.54 2.72
N ASP A 171 -19.26 7.23 2.97
CA ASP A 171 -19.94 7.41 4.25
C ASP A 171 -20.57 6.08 4.72
N GLN A 172 -21.33 6.13 5.80
CA GLN A 172 -22.02 4.94 6.32
C GLN A 172 -23.01 4.34 5.30
N GLN A 173 -23.80 5.19 4.65
CA GLN A 173 -24.84 4.74 3.72
C GLN A 173 -24.23 4.02 2.51
N PHE A 174 -23.07 4.51 2.04
CA PHE A 174 -22.30 3.87 0.98
C PHE A 174 -21.75 2.50 1.41
N LEU A 175 -21.33 2.34 2.67
CA LEU A 175 -20.74 1.08 3.15
C LEU A 175 -21.75 -0.04 3.35
N VAL A 176 -23.02 0.27 3.70
CA VAL A 176 -24.05 -0.72 4.06
C VAL A 176 -24.16 -1.89 3.06
N PRO A 177 -24.24 -1.68 1.73
CA PRO A 177 -24.37 -2.79 0.77
C PRO A 177 -23.17 -3.75 0.78
N HIS A 178 -21.99 -3.27 1.14
CA HIS A 178 -20.74 -4.04 1.14
C HIS A 178 -20.51 -4.84 2.43
N LEU A 179 -21.40 -4.73 3.42
CA LEU A 179 -21.27 -5.39 4.74
C LEU A 179 -22.21 -6.60 4.93
N THR A 180 -23.05 -6.91 3.94
CA THR A 180 -24.13 -7.91 4.01
C THR A 180 -23.65 -9.33 4.36
N HIS A 181 -22.44 -9.70 3.95
CA HIS A 181 -21.84 -11.01 4.23
C HIS A 181 -20.82 -10.99 5.39
N HIS A 182 -20.84 -9.94 6.22
CA HIS A 182 -19.95 -9.76 7.37
C HIS A 182 -18.46 -9.97 7.01
N PRO A 183 -17.94 -9.23 6.01
CA PRO A 183 -16.57 -9.40 5.57
C PRO A 183 -15.56 -9.03 6.66
N ILE A 184 -14.33 -9.52 6.52
CA ILE A 184 -13.20 -8.91 7.22
C ILE A 184 -12.81 -7.66 6.44
N VAL A 185 -12.80 -6.51 7.12
CA VAL A 185 -12.55 -5.21 6.49
C VAL A 185 -11.11 -4.79 6.73
N TYR A 186 -10.38 -4.56 5.65
CA TYR A 186 -9.03 -4.04 5.68
C TYR A 186 -9.00 -2.63 5.13
N ILE A 187 -8.39 -1.70 5.86
CA ILE A 187 -8.35 -0.28 5.51
C ILE A 187 -6.90 0.16 5.39
N CYS A 188 -6.55 0.81 4.29
CA CYS A 188 -5.23 1.40 4.15
C CYS A 188 -5.29 2.72 3.37
N GLY A 189 -4.62 3.74 3.89
CA GLY A 189 -4.56 5.08 3.31
C GLY A 189 -4.02 6.10 4.29
N SER A 190 -4.32 7.37 4.06
CA SER A 190 -3.94 8.45 4.99
C SER A 190 -4.59 8.25 6.37
N ARG A 191 -4.01 8.89 7.39
CA ARG A 191 -4.57 8.90 8.75
C ARG A 191 -6.04 9.28 8.77
N GLN A 192 -6.37 10.43 8.17
CA GLN A 192 -7.73 10.96 8.16
C GLN A 192 -8.71 10.00 7.46
N PHE A 193 -8.29 9.42 6.33
CA PHE A 193 -9.11 8.46 5.60
C PHE A 193 -9.40 7.21 6.45
N SER A 194 -8.36 6.63 7.03
CA SER A 194 -8.48 5.39 7.79
C SER A 194 -9.28 5.57 9.09
N GLU A 195 -9.10 6.69 9.79
CA GLU A 195 -9.87 7.03 10.98
C GLU A 195 -11.35 7.24 10.65
N ALA A 196 -11.67 7.92 9.54
CA ALA A 196 -13.05 8.09 9.08
C ALA A 196 -13.72 6.76 8.73
N MET A 197 -13.05 5.90 7.97
CA MET A 197 -13.59 4.59 7.58
C MET A 197 -13.84 3.71 8.81
N GLN A 198 -12.90 3.67 9.76
CA GLN A 198 -13.09 2.95 11.01
C GLN A 198 -14.29 3.48 11.80
N ALA A 199 -14.45 4.80 11.90
CA ALA A 199 -15.58 5.39 12.62
C ALA A 199 -16.91 5.00 11.98
N HIS A 200 -17.04 5.06 10.65
CA HIS A 200 -18.25 4.65 9.94
C HIS A 200 -18.56 3.15 10.16
N LEU A 201 -17.56 2.28 10.02
CA LEU A 201 -17.73 0.83 10.23
C LEU A 201 -18.13 0.51 11.68
N SER A 202 -17.56 1.21 12.65
CA SER A 202 -17.88 1.02 14.07
C SER A 202 -19.32 1.46 14.39
N GLN A 203 -19.78 2.56 13.78
CA GLN A 203 -21.17 3.03 13.89
C GLN A 203 -22.18 2.10 13.21
N LEU A 204 -21.75 1.40 12.16
CA LEU A 204 -22.52 0.34 11.50
C LEU A 204 -22.47 -1.01 12.25
N GLY A 205 -21.76 -1.09 13.37
CA GLY A 205 -21.71 -2.29 14.21
C GLY A 205 -20.74 -3.37 13.74
N VAL A 206 -19.81 -3.06 12.83
CA VAL A 206 -18.74 -3.99 12.45
C VAL A 206 -17.84 -4.23 13.67
N LEU A 207 -17.58 -5.51 13.99
CA LEU A 207 -16.83 -5.87 15.18
C LEU A 207 -15.37 -5.39 15.07
N PRO A 208 -14.77 -4.83 16.15
CA PRO A 208 -13.39 -4.33 16.10
C PRO A 208 -12.37 -5.38 15.65
N ARG A 209 -12.59 -6.67 15.95
CA ARG A 209 -11.72 -7.77 15.51
C ARG A 209 -11.70 -7.98 14.00
N ASP A 210 -12.78 -7.59 13.33
CA ASP A 210 -12.99 -7.73 11.89
C ASP A 210 -12.56 -6.46 11.12
N ILE A 211 -12.06 -5.43 11.82
CA ILE A 211 -11.52 -4.22 11.21
C ILE A 211 -10.00 -4.20 11.39
N LYS A 212 -9.26 -4.32 10.30
CA LYS A 212 -7.80 -4.20 10.26
C LYS A 212 -7.44 -2.90 9.57
N ARG A 213 -6.44 -2.17 10.07
CA ARG A 213 -6.02 -0.89 9.49
C ARG A 213 -4.51 -0.73 9.49
N GLU A 214 -4.00 -0.11 8.43
CA GLU A 214 -2.63 0.37 8.31
C GLU A 214 -2.66 1.84 7.90
N LEU A 215 -1.80 2.65 8.53
CA LEU A 215 -1.80 4.10 8.36
C LEU A 215 -0.54 4.55 7.63
N PHE A 216 -0.69 5.30 6.56
CA PHE A 216 0.45 5.97 5.94
C PHE A 216 0.61 7.34 6.60
N THR A 217 1.62 7.46 7.45
CA THR A 217 2.04 8.73 8.03
C THR A 217 3.24 9.25 7.26
N LEU A 218 3.11 10.49 6.75
CA LEU A 218 4.19 11.23 6.09
C LEU A 218 5.35 11.54 7.04
#